data_AF-A0A6S6QXD7-F1
#
_entry.id   AF-A0A6S6QXD7-F1
#
_cell.length_a   1.000
_cell.length_b   1.000
_cell.length_c   1.000
_cell.angle_alpha   90.00
_cell.angle_beta   90.00
_cell.angle_gamma   90.00
#
_symmetry.space_group_name_H-M   'P 1'
#
loop_
_entity.id
_entity.type
_entity.pdbx_description
1 polymer ?
#
loop_
_entity_poly.entity_id
_entity_poly.type
_entity_poly.pdbx_seq_one_letter_code
_entity_poly.pdbx_strand_id
1 'polypeptide(L)'
;MRAKLQELLIGKGRRVLAISDIHGNLSGLQRLLEKVKFNEKDILFIVGDIVEKGPNSLKTLRYIMELQKKYEVYAVCGNCDDTARKLDQRENHSRLLTYLLWREKSLLNEMCKEISITLTKDSDIEETCKSIKQHFKAEIEWLAELPDIIETENFIFVHGGLVSENLTEQDAELVKKQKSFLESELSFHKYVIVGHWPVALYAKGKPDCSPIVNRERKIISIDGGNVLKRDGQLNVFIIPDISSEEFTHTSTDDFPAGVVHKDQEESKSCFTIPWIDNQIEVLKEEEEFSECRHITSGYTMWVPGKYIFKDKEGLTRCEDTTDYRIGVRQGEQVRIVETFKDRYLVKKDGVTGWYYGGIERVQKRIL
;
A
#
# COMPACT_ATOMS: atom_id res chain seq x y z
N MET A 1 -1.41 -19.93 -15.17
CA MET A 1 -2.37 -19.39 -16.17
C MET A 1 -1.66 -18.23 -16.86
N ARG A 2 -1.75 -18.08 -18.18
CA ARG A 2 -1.10 -16.94 -18.85
C ARG A 2 -1.70 -15.62 -18.36
N ALA A 3 -0.83 -14.62 -18.15
CA ALA A 3 -1.25 -13.28 -17.78
C ALA A 3 -2.05 -12.61 -18.91
N LYS A 4 -3.07 -11.83 -18.54
CA LYS A 4 -3.83 -10.97 -19.45
C LYS A 4 -3.02 -9.71 -19.74
N LEU A 5 -2.43 -9.65 -20.93
CA LEU A 5 -1.73 -8.46 -21.43
C LEU A 5 -2.71 -7.56 -22.17
N GLN A 6 -2.70 -6.27 -21.85
CA GLN A 6 -3.38 -5.23 -22.60
C GLN A 6 -2.36 -4.20 -23.10
N GLU A 7 -2.31 -4.00 -24.41
CA GLU A 7 -1.51 -2.95 -25.03
C GLU A 7 -2.35 -1.67 -25.17
N LEU A 8 -1.76 -0.53 -24.81
CA LEU A 8 -2.36 0.79 -24.92
C LEU A 8 -1.40 1.75 -25.61
N LEU A 9 -1.93 2.58 -26.51
CA LEU A 9 -1.20 3.70 -27.08
C LEU A 9 -1.62 4.99 -26.38
N ILE A 10 -0.69 5.63 -25.71
CA ILE A 10 -0.92 6.87 -24.99
C ILE A 10 -0.31 8.04 -25.78
N GLY A 11 -1.17 8.96 -26.21
CA GLY A 11 -0.72 10.18 -26.88
C GLY A 11 0.17 11.04 -25.98
N LYS A 12 1.18 11.67 -26.59
CA LYS A 12 2.02 12.69 -25.93
C LYS A 12 1.20 13.94 -25.57
N GLY A 13 1.75 14.74 -24.67
CA GLY A 13 1.19 15.98 -24.14
C GLY A 13 0.28 15.79 -22.92
N ARG A 14 0.25 14.58 -22.33
CA ARG A 14 -0.67 14.24 -21.23
C ARG A 14 0.07 13.74 -20.01
N ARG A 15 -0.32 14.27 -18.86
CA ARG A 15 0.18 13.85 -17.56
C ARG A 15 -0.43 12.50 -17.18
N VAL A 16 0.42 11.56 -16.83
CA VAL A 16 0.04 10.23 -16.34
C VAL A 16 0.26 10.16 -14.83
N LEU A 17 -0.74 9.67 -14.11
CA LEU A 17 -0.73 9.46 -12.68
C LEU A 17 -0.79 7.96 -12.41
N ALA A 18 0.10 7.42 -11.58
CA ALA A 18 0.08 6.02 -11.17
C ALA A 18 -0.10 5.91 -9.65
N ILE A 19 -1.07 5.13 -9.21
CA ILE A 19 -1.40 4.88 -7.79
C ILE A 19 -1.47 3.37 -7.60
N SER A 20 -0.99 2.82 -6.48
CA SER A 20 -1.15 1.39 -6.15
C SER A 20 -1.72 1.19 -4.74
N ASP A 21 -2.19 -0.02 -4.45
CA ASP A 21 -2.45 -0.53 -3.09
C ASP A 21 -3.39 0.39 -2.27
N ILE A 22 -4.54 0.71 -2.88
CA ILE A 22 -5.56 1.59 -2.30
C ILE A 22 -6.24 0.92 -1.10
N HIS A 23 -6.44 -0.40 -1.16
CA HIS A 23 -6.96 -1.22 -0.07
C HIS A 23 -8.22 -0.66 0.58
N GLY A 24 -9.21 -0.24 -0.21
CA GLY A 24 -10.46 0.30 0.32
C GLY A 24 -10.32 1.64 1.06
N ASN A 25 -9.18 2.35 0.96
CA ASN A 25 -9.03 3.70 1.49
C ASN A 25 -9.61 4.76 0.54
N LEU A 26 -10.94 4.74 0.36
CA LEU A 26 -11.65 5.70 -0.50
C LEU A 26 -11.31 7.15 -0.15
N SER A 27 -11.27 7.48 1.15
CA SER A 27 -11.03 8.86 1.60
C SER A 27 -9.61 9.33 1.25
N GLY A 28 -8.61 8.45 1.36
CA GLY A 28 -7.25 8.70 0.92
C GLY A 28 -7.20 8.91 -0.59
N LEU A 29 -7.82 8.02 -1.37
CA LEU A 29 -7.87 8.15 -2.83
C LEU A 29 -8.46 9.50 -3.28
N GLN A 30 -9.61 9.90 -2.70
CA GLN A 30 -10.26 11.17 -3.02
C GLN A 30 -9.37 12.38 -2.70
N ARG A 31 -8.77 12.41 -1.51
CA ARG A 31 -7.83 13.49 -1.13
C ARG A 31 -6.60 13.53 -2.03
N LEU A 32 -6.09 12.38 -2.45
CA LEU A 32 -4.93 12.31 -3.31
C LEU A 32 -5.23 12.89 -4.70
N LEU A 33 -6.36 12.50 -5.29
CA LEU A 33 -6.83 13.01 -6.58
C LEU A 33 -7.12 14.53 -6.52
N GLU A 34 -7.72 15.00 -5.42
CA GLU A 34 -7.91 16.43 -5.17
C GLU A 34 -6.57 17.18 -5.06
N LYS A 35 -5.62 16.63 -4.29
CA LYS A 35 -4.29 17.22 -4.08
C LYS A 35 -3.51 17.39 -5.38
N VAL A 36 -3.60 16.42 -6.30
CA VAL A 36 -2.95 16.52 -7.64
C VAL A 36 -3.80 17.21 -8.69
N LYS A 37 -5.00 17.68 -8.32
CA LYS A 37 -5.97 18.33 -9.20
C LYS A 37 -6.26 17.49 -10.45
N PHE A 38 -6.55 16.21 -10.22
CA PHE A 38 -6.88 15.25 -11.28
C PHE A 38 -8.06 15.76 -12.12
N ASN A 39 -7.93 15.73 -13.44
CA ASN A 39 -8.93 16.22 -14.40
C ASN A 39 -8.88 15.43 -15.73
N GLU A 40 -9.74 15.80 -16.68
CA GLU A 40 -9.92 15.12 -17.98
C GLU A 40 -8.70 15.11 -18.90
N LYS A 41 -7.70 15.95 -18.65
CA LYS A 41 -6.44 15.96 -19.43
C LYS A 41 -5.46 14.89 -18.96
N ASP A 42 -5.65 14.40 -17.74
CA ASP A 42 -4.80 13.38 -17.13
C ASP A 42 -5.20 11.97 -17.58
N ILE A 43 -4.31 11.01 -17.32
CA ILE A 43 -4.59 9.58 -17.37
C ILE A 43 -4.24 8.99 -16.02
N LEU A 44 -5.13 8.18 -15.46
CA LEU A 44 -4.90 7.52 -14.17
C LEU A 44 -4.71 6.02 -14.36
N PHE A 45 -3.57 5.50 -13.91
CA PHE A 45 -3.29 4.08 -13.76
C PHE A 45 -3.39 3.66 -12.30
N ILE A 46 -4.17 2.62 -12.04
CA ILE A 46 -4.29 1.97 -10.75
C ILE A 46 -3.55 0.62 -10.81
N VAL A 47 -2.44 0.53 -10.10
CA VAL A 47 -1.48 -0.58 -10.16
C VAL A 47 -1.86 -1.70 -9.17
N GLY A 48 -3.15 -2.07 -9.17
CA GLY A 48 -3.73 -3.15 -8.38
C GLY A 48 -3.93 -2.86 -6.89
N ASP A 49 -4.45 -3.89 -6.21
CA ASP A 49 -4.81 -3.93 -4.79
C ASP A 49 -5.76 -2.79 -4.40
N ILE A 50 -6.84 -2.67 -5.17
CA ILE A 50 -7.95 -1.72 -4.97
C ILE A 50 -8.74 -2.06 -3.71
N VAL A 51 -9.03 -3.35 -3.52
CA VAL A 51 -9.91 -3.85 -2.46
C VAL A 51 -9.11 -4.54 -1.33
N GLU A 52 -9.84 -5.04 -0.33
CA GLU A 52 -9.33 -5.71 0.87
C GLU A 52 -8.63 -4.81 1.89
N LYS A 53 -8.52 -5.32 3.13
CA LYS A 53 -7.76 -4.76 4.28
C LYS A 53 -8.41 -3.51 4.89
N GLY A 54 -8.75 -2.51 4.08
CA GLY A 54 -9.37 -1.28 4.55
C GLY A 54 -10.90 -1.37 4.66
N PRO A 55 -11.53 -0.30 5.16
CA PRO A 55 -12.93 -0.35 5.62
C PRO A 55 -13.99 -0.07 4.54
N ASN A 56 -13.59 0.31 3.32
CA ASN A 56 -14.54 0.73 2.27
C ASN A 56 -14.19 0.12 0.89
N SER A 57 -13.90 -1.17 0.82
CA SER A 57 -13.55 -1.87 -0.43
C SER A 57 -14.61 -1.69 -1.51
N LEU A 58 -15.89 -1.97 -1.21
CA LEU A 58 -17.00 -1.91 -2.17
C LEU A 58 -17.24 -0.48 -2.67
N LYS A 59 -17.19 0.51 -1.77
CA LYS A 59 -17.34 1.92 -2.15
C LYS A 59 -16.16 2.42 -2.98
N THR A 60 -14.94 1.97 -2.67
CA THR A 60 -13.72 2.31 -3.44
C THR A 60 -13.81 1.75 -4.85
N LEU A 61 -14.21 0.48 -4.99
CA LEU A 61 -14.42 -0.17 -6.28
C LEU A 61 -15.45 0.59 -7.13
N ARG A 62 -16.64 0.86 -6.58
CA ARG A 62 -17.68 1.62 -7.26
C ARG A 62 -17.21 3.02 -7.65
N TYR A 63 -16.46 3.70 -6.80
CA TYR A 63 -15.91 5.02 -7.11
C TYR A 63 -14.95 4.98 -8.31
N ILE A 64 -14.08 3.98 -8.40
CA ILE A 64 -13.17 3.80 -9.55
C ILE A 64 -13.96 3.50 -10.83
N MET A 65 -14.97 2.61 -10.75
CA MET A 65 -15.86 2.33 -11.89
C MET A 65 -16.57 3.60 -12.38
N GLU A 66 -17.01 4.48 -11.47
CA GLU A 66 -17.61 5.77 -11.82
C GLU A 66 -16.59 6.77 -12.40
N LEU A 67 -15.34 6.77 -11.91
CA LEU A 67 -14.27 7.59 -12.50
C LEU A 67 -14.00 7.16 -13.94
N GLN A 68 -13.94 5.86 -14.21
CA GLN A 68 -13.67 5.31 -15.55
C GLN A 68 -14.76 5.65 -16.57
N LYS A 69 -15.99 5.97 -16.13
CA LYS A 69 -17.06 6.47 -17.02
C LYS A 69 -16.84 7.92 -17.49
N LYS A 70 -16.02 8.69 -16.77
CA LYS A 70 -15.85 10.15 -16.97
C LYS A 70 -14.46 10.54 -17.41
N TYR A 71 -13.46 9.77 -17.00
CA TYR A 71 -12.04 10.05 -17.17
C TYR A 71 -11.34 8.82 -17.75
N GLU A 72 -10.15 9.04 -18.28
CA GLU A 72 -9.30 7.96 -18.77
C GLU A 72 -8.59 7.30 -17.59
N VAL A 73 -9.17 6.19 -17.13
CA VAL A 73 -8.70 5.41 -15.99
C VAL A 73 -8.47 3.98 -16.42
N TYR A 74 -7.30 3.46 -16.11
CA TYR A 74 -6.92 2.07 -16.34
C TYR A 74 -6.51 1.44 -15.00
N ALA A 75 -6.77 0.14 -14.85
CA ALA A 75 -6.38 -0.60 -13.66
C ALA A 75 -5.81 -1.96 -14.06
N VAL A 76 -4.83 -2.45 -13.32
CA VAL A 76 -4.37 -3.85 -13.39
C VAL A 76 -4.85 -4.62 -12.17
N CYS A 77 -5.00 -5.94 -12.32
CA CYS A 77 -5.44 -6.84 -11.26
C CYS A 77 -4.33 -7.06 -10.23
N GLY A 78 -4.54 -6.62 -8.98
CA GLY A 78 -3.70 -6.99 -7.85
C GLY A 78 -4.03 -8.36 -7.26
N ASN A 79 -3.21 -8.85 -6.33
CA ASN A 79 -3.48 -10.13 -5.67
C ASN A 79 -4.75 -10.09 -4.79
N CYS A 80 -5.16 -8.91 -4.30
CA CYS A 80 -6.38 -8.74 -3.53
C CYS A 80 -7.62 -8.62 -4.42
N ASP A 81 -7.45 -8.15 -5.67
CA ASP A 81 -8.55 -7.84 -6.59
C ASP A 81 -9.14 -9.09 -7.28
N ASP A 82 -8.44 -10.21 -7.22
CA ASP A 82 -8.82 -11.50 -7.82
C ASP A 82 -9.98 -12.21 -7.07
N THR A 83 -11.04 -11.45 -6.79
CA THR A 83 -12.21 -11.87 -6.01
C THR A 83 -13.14 -12.75 -6.83
N ALA A 84 -13.31 -12.46 -8.12
CA ALA A 84 -14.12 -13.28 -9.02
C ALA A 84 -13.66 -14.75 -9.03
N ARG A 85 -12.35 -14.99 -9.14
CA ARG A 85 -11.79 -16.34 -9.08
C ARG A 85 -12.06 -17.03 -7.75
N LYS A 86 -11.96 -16.31 -6.62
CA LYS A 86 -12.29 -16.87 -5.29
C LYS A 86 -13.74 -17.36 -5.21
N LEU A 87 -14.67 -16.67 -5.88
CA LEU A 87 -16.09 -17.05 -5.93
C LEU A 87 -16.39 -18.22 -6.88
N ASP A 88 -15.52 -18.50 -7.86
CA ASP A 88 -15.69 -19.59 -8.83
C ASP A 88 -15.08 -20.92 -8.38
N GLN A 89 -14.06 -20.89 -7.52
CA GLN A 89 -13.34 -22.07 -7.01
C GLN A 89 -14.11 -22.77 -5.88
N ARG A 90 -15.15 -23.53 -6.25
CA ARG A 90 -16.02 -24.27 -5.32
C ARG A 90 -15.25 -25.18 -4.37
N GLU A 91 -14.18 -25.80 -4.85
CA GLU A 91 -13.29 -26.66 -4.06
C GLU A 91 -12.61 -25.94 -2.89
N ASN A 92 -12.53 -24.60 -2.93
CA ASN A 92 -11.92 -23.76 -1.91
C ASN A 92 -12.94 -23.09 -0.98
N HIS A 93 -14.23 -23.36 -1.12
CA HIS A 93 -15.31 -22.71 -0.37
C HIS A 93 -15.16 -22.81 1.17
N SER A 94 -14.71 -23.94 1.70
CA SER A 94 -14.45 -24.08 3.15
C SER A 94 -13.34 -23.16 3.64
N ARG A 95 -12.28 -23.00 2.84
CA ARG A 95 -11.16 -22.09 3.10
C ARG A 95 -11.60 -20.63 2.94
N LEU A 96 -12.47 -20.35 1.96
CA LEU A 96 -13.06 -19.04 1.77
C LEU A 96 -13.89 -18.62 2.98
N LEU A 97 -14.78 -19.49 3.49
CA LEU A 97 -15.57 -19.17 4.69
C LEU A 97 -14.66 -18.89 5.89
N THR A 98 -13.65 -19.74 6.12
CA THR A 98 -12.67 -19.54 7.20
C THR A 98 -11.96 -18.19 7.06
N TYR A 99 -11.56 -17.84 5.83
CA TYR A 99 -10.92 -16.57 5.54
C TYR A 99 -11.85 -15.36 5.80
N LEU A 100 -13.12 -15.43 5.37
CA LEU A 100 -14.09 -14.35 5.55
C LEU A 100 -14.46 -14.14 7.01
N LEU A 101 -14.54 -15.21 7.81
CA LEU A 101 -14.77 -15.10 9.26
C LEU A 101 -13.57 -14.49 9.99
N TRP A 102 -12.35 -14.77 9.54
CA TRP A 102 -11.14 -14.18 10.12
C TRP A 102 -10.93 -12.73 9.67
N ARG A 103 -11.38 -12.37 8.47
CA ARG A 103 -11.12 -11.08 7.83
C ARG A 103 -12.40 -10.31 7.55
N GLU A 104 -12.96 -9.75 8.60
CA GLU A 104 -14.19 -8.94 8.55
C GLU A 104 -14.10 -7.78 7.54
N LYS A 105 -12.92 -7.18 7.38
CA LYS A 105 -12.64 -6.11 6.41
C LYS A 105 -12.22 -6.68 5.04
N SER A 106 -13.15 -7.35 4.38
CA SER A 106 -12.99 -7.90 3.03
C SER A 106 -14.11 -7.41 2.11
N LEU A 107 -13.87 -7.41 0.80
CA LEU A 107 -14.89 -6.99 -0.18
C LEU A 107 -16.16 -7.85 -0.07
N LEU A 108 -15.98 -9.16 0.08
CA LEU A 108 -17.11 -10.09 0.17
C LEU A 108 -17.91 -9.93 1.46
N ASN A 109 -17.27 -9.59 2.59
CA ASN A 109 -18.00 -9.25 3.82
C ASN A 109 -18.80 -7.94 3.66
N GLU A 110 -18.24 -6.93 3.00
CA GLU A 110 -18.97 -5.68 2.70
C GLU A 110 -20.17 -5.95 1.77
N MET A 111 -20.00 -6.79 0.75
CA MET A 111 -21.08 -7.23 -0.14
C MET A 111 -22.16 -7.99 0.63
N CYS A 112 -21.81 -9.00 1.43
CA CYS A 112 -22.75 -9.73 2.29
C CYS A 112 -23.56 -8.78 3.17
N LYS A 113 -22.89 -7.83 3.83
CA LYS A 113 -23.54 -6.84 4.69
C LYS A 113 -24.56 -5.97 3.93
N GLU A 114 -24.24 -5.54 2.72
CA GLU A 114 -25.13 -4.71 1.90
C GLU A 114 -26.41 -5.48 1.49
N ILE A 115 -26.33 -6.79 1.27
CA ILE A 115 -27.50 -7.66 1.02
C ILE A 115 -28.03 -8.35 2.28
N SER A 116 -27.69 -7.84 3.47
CA SER A 116 -28.19 -8.33 4.77
C SER A 116 -27.86 -9.81 5.08
N ILE A 117 -26.77 -10.34 4.53
CA ILE A 117 -26.22 -11.66 4.87
C ILE A 117 -25.21 -11.49 6.01
N THR A 118 -25.41 -12.24 7.10
CA THR A 118 -24.43 -12.37 8.19
C THR A 118 -23.75 -13.73 8.10
N LEU A 119 -22.44 -13.72 7.90
CA LEU A 119 -21.63 -14.95 7.85
C LEU A 119 -21.38 -15.51 9.25
N THR A 120 -21.56 -16.81 9.39
CA THR A 120 -21.20 -17.60 10.57
C THR A 120 -20.45 -18.85 10.13
N LYS A 121 -19.88 -19.59 11.09
CA LYS A 121 -19.22 -20.88 10.82
C LYS A 121 -20.13 -21.93 10.15
N ASP A 122 -21.44 -21.76 10.27
CA ASP A 122 -22.47 -22.68 9.78
C ASP A 122 -23.14 -22.16 8.49
N SER A 123 -22.65 -21.04 7.93
CA SER A 123 -23.19 -20.47 6.70
C SER A 123 -22.97 -21.37 5.49
N ASP A 124 -24.00 -21.48 4.64
CA ASP A 124 -23.85 -22.04 3.29
C ASP A 124 -23.10 -21.03 2.41
N ILE A 125 -21.79 -21.26 2.30
CA ILE A 125 -20.90 -20.42 1.50
C ILE A 125 -21.18 -20.56 0.00
N GLU A 126 -21.69 -21.69 -0.48
CA GLU A 126 -22.02 -21.83 -1.91
C GLU A 126 -23.23 -20.96 -2.25
N GLU A 127 -24.27 -20.99 -1.43
CA GLU A 127 -25.44 -20.13 -1.60
C GLU A 127 -25.10 -18.66 -1.44
N THR A 128 -24.22 -18.33 -0.48
CA THR A 128 -23.71 -16.98 -0.31
C THR A 128 -22.98 -16.49 -1.57
N CYS A 129 -22.07 -17.30 -2.14
CA CYS A 129 -21.37 -16.96 -3.38
C CYS A 129 -22.34 -16.74 -4.55
N LYS A 130 -23.40 -17.55 -4.68
CA LYS A 130 -24.44 -17.36 -5.70
C LYS A 130 -25.16 -16.02 -5.52
N SER A 131 -25.59 -15.73 -4.29
CA SER A 131 -26.26 -14.47 -3.96
C SER A 131 -25.38 -13.26 -4.25
N ILE A 132 -24.10 -13.31 -3.91
CA ILE A 132 -23.13 -12.24 -4.23
C ILE A 132 -23.03 -12.04 -5.75
N LYS A 133 -22.82 -13.11 -6.53
CA LYS A 133 -22.71 -12.99 -8.00
C LYS A 133 -23.98 -12.41 -8.63
N GLN A 134 -25.15 -12.72 -8.09
CA GLN A 134 -26.41 -12.20 -8.60
C GLN A 134 -26.58 -10.71 -8.30
N HIS A 135 -26.27 -10.26 -7.09
CA HIS A 135 -26.51 -8.87 -6.66
C HIS A 135 -25.39 -7.91 -7.08
N PHE A 136 -24.15 -8.39 -7.18
CA PHE A 136 -22.96 -7.57 -7.47
C PHE A 136 -22.32 -7.93 -8.81
N LYS A 137 -23.15 -8.31 -9.78
CA LYS A 137 -22.70 -8.78 -11.09
C LYS A 137 -21.73 -7.80 -11.75
N ALA A 138 -22.06 -6.51 -11.76
CA ALA A 138 -21.24 -5.48 -12.40
C ALA A 138 -19.86 -5.33 -11.75
N GLU A 139 -19.80 -5.34 -10.42
CA GLU A 139 -18.54 -5.24 -9.67
C GLU A 139 -17.65 -6.48 -9.88
N ILE A 140 -18.25 -7.68 -9.87
CA ILE A 140 -17.53 -8.94 -10.07
C ILE A 140 -17.03 -9.08 -11.51
N GLU A 141 -17.85 -8.72 -12.50
CA GLU A 141 -17.45 -8.73 -13.92
C GLU A 141 -16.31 -7.73 -14.16
N TRP A 142 -16.40 -6.50 -13.62
CA TRP A 142 -15.35 -5.51 -13.75
C TRP A 142 -14.01 -6.00 -13.17
N LEU A 143 -14.01 -6.61 -11.99
CA LEU A 143 -12.80 -7.20 -11.39
C LEU A 143 -12.26 -8.37 -12.22
N ALA A 144 -13.14 -9.18 -12.81
CA ALA A 144 -12.76 -10.30 -13.65
C ALA A 144 -12.15 -9.86 -14.99
N GLU A 145 -12.52 -8.69 -15.49
CA GLU A 145 -12.04 -8.13 -16.76
C GLU A 145 -10.69 -7.43 -16.66
N LEU A 146 -10.22 -7.10 -15.45
CA LEU A 146 -8.94 -6.43 -15.26
C LEU A 146 -7.78 -7.18 -15.94
N PRO A 147 -6.94 -6.49 -16.73
CA PRO A 147 -5.69 -7.06 -17.23
C PRO A 147 -4.72 -7.29 -16.06
N ASP A 148 -3.81 -8.23 -16.23
CA ASP A 148 -2.72 -8.46 -15.28
C ASP A 148 -1.53 -7.52 -15.56
N ILE A 149 -1.35 -7.14 -16.83
CA ILE A 149 -0.28 -6.27 -17.32
C ILE A 149 -0.87 -5.28 -18.31
N ILE A 150 -0.52 -4.00 -18.16
CA ILE A 150 -0.75 -3.00 -19.20
C ILE A 150 0.59 -2.52 -19.74
N GLU A 151 0.77 -2.59 -21.05
CA GLU A 151 1.94 -2.08 -21.76
C GLU A 151 1.58 -0.81 -22.52
N THR A 152 2.46 0.19 -22.41
CA THR A 152 2.41 1.44 -23.19
C THR A 152 3.73 1.63 -23.94
N GLU A 153 3.94 2.78 -24.57
CA GLU A 153 5.14 3.10 -25.35
C GLU A 153 6.43 2.99 -24.53
N ASN A 154 6.48 3.57 -23.33
CA ASN A 154 7.68 3.61 -22.49
C ASN A 154 7.48 3.06 -21.08
N PHE A 155 6.25 2.68 -20.71
CA PHE A 155 5.91 2.19 -19.38
C PHE A 155 5.15 0.86 -19.44
N ILE A 156 5.40 0.02 -18.45
CA ILE A 156 4.64 -1.20 -18.18
C ILE A 156 4.07 -1.07 -16.78
N PHE A 157 2.77 -1.29 -16.62
CA PHE A 157 2.09 -1.31 -15.34
C PHE A 157 1.74 -2.75 -15.00
N VAL A 158 2.22 -3.21 -13.84
CA VAL A 158 1.99 -4.58 -13.35
C VAL A 158 2.02 -4.56 -11.83
N HIS A 159 1.16 -5.34 -11.17
CA HIS A 159 0.98 -5.18 -9.73
C HIS A 159 2.23 -5.54 -8.90
N GLY A 160 2.72 -6.78 -9.00
CA GLY A 160 3.86 -7.26 -8.20
C GLY A 160 5.21 -7.13 -8.91
N GLY A 161 5.25 -7.43 -10.21
CA GLY A 161 6.47 -7.41 -11.02
C GLY A 161 6.43 -8.42 -12.16
N LEU A 162 7.50 -8.49 -12.95
CA LEU A 162 7.64 -9.44 -14.06
C LEU A 162 8.64 -10.54 -13.72
N VAL A 163 8.52 -11.70 -14.35
CA VAL A 163 9.53 -12.79 -14.22
C VAL A 163 10.55 -12.81 -15.35
N SER A 164 10.30 -12.06 -16.42
CA SER A 164 11.16 -11.89 -17.59
C SER A 164 10.70 -10.65 -18.36
N GLU A 165 11.46 -10.23 -19.38
CA GLU A 165 11.05 -9.12 -20.25
C GLU A 165 9.96 -9.51 -21.26
N ASN A 166 9.80 -10.81 -21.56
CA ASN A 166 8.75 -11.26 -22.48
C ASN A 166 7.38 -11.23 -21.79
N LEU A 167 6.57 -10.22 -22.10
CA LEU A 167 5.25 -10.01 -21.49
C LEU A 167 4.23 -11.09 -21.85
N THR A 168 4.37 -11.76 -23.00
CA THR A 168 3.40 -12.75 -23.49
C THR A 168 3.52 -14.12 -22.79
N GLU A 169 4.64 -14.37 -22.11
CA GLU A 169 4.94 -15.63 -21.43
C GLU A 169 4.74 -15.55 -19.91
N GLN A 170 4.28 -14.41 -19.40
CA GLN A 170 4.09 -14.19 -17.97
C GLN A 170 2.97 -15.08 -17.40
N ASP A 171 3.14 -15.52 -16.16
CA ASP A 171 2.11 -16.20 -15.40
C ASP A 171 1.32 -15.21 -14.53
N ALA A 172 -0.01 -15.28 -14.60
CA ALA A 172 -0.93 -14.36 -13.95
C ALA A 172 -0.78 -14.30 -12.41
N GLU A 173 -0.42 -15.42 -11.75
CA GLU A 173 -0.25 -15.43 -10.30
C GLU A 173 1.13 -14.88 -9.91
N LEU A 174 2.16 -15.18 -10.69
CA LEU A 174 3.53 -14.74 -10.42
C LEU A 174 3.65 -13.22 -10.55
N VAL A 175 3.01 -12.62 -11.56
CA VAL A 175 3.13 -11.17 -11.77
C VAL A 175 2.43 -10.32 -10.70
N LYS A 176 1.52 -10.92 -9.93
CA LYS A 176 0.82 -10.26 -8.82
C LYS A 176 1.54 -10.37 -7.48
N LYS A 177 2.56 -11.23 -7.37
CA LYS A 177 3.11 -11.65 -6.07
C LYS A 177 4.64 -11.66 -6.01
N GLN A 178 5.31 -10.98 -6.95
CA GLN A 178 6.76 -10.81 -6.90
C GLN A 178 7.13 -10.04 -5.63
N LYS A 179 7.95 -10.68 -4.79
CA LYS A 179 8.49 -10.06 -3.57
C LYS A 179 9.76 -9.31 -3.91
N SER A 180 9.95 -8.15 -3.30
CA SER A 180 11.17 -7.34 -3.47
C SER A 180 11.57 -7.10 -4.94
N PHE A 181 10.60 -6.89 -5.85
CA PHE A 181 10.87 -6.82 -7.29
C PHE A 181 11.91 -5.75 -7.68
N LEU A 182 11.98 -4.65 -6.91
CA LEU A 182 12.99 -3.60 -7.10
C LEU A 182 14.43 -4.11 -6.95
N GLU A 183 14.64 -5.17 -6.17
CA GLU A 183 15.94 -5.83 -5.96
C GLU A 183 16.21 -6.93 -7.00
N SER A 184 15.28 -7.20 -7.93
CA SER A 184 15.49 -8.19 -8.98
C SER A 184 16.62 -7.80 -9.93
N GLU A 185 17.37 -8.79 -10.42
CA GLU A 185 18.45 -8.60 -11.39
C GLU A 185 17.96 -8.32 -12.83
N LEU A 186 16.64 -8.21 -13.03
CA LEU A 186 16.06 -7.91 -14.32
C LEU A 186 16.28 -6.43 -14.68
N SER A 187 16.41 -6.18 -15.97
CA SER A 187 16.45 -4.84 -16.54
C SER A 187 15.53 -4.80 -17.76
N PHE A 188 14.93 -3.65 -18.02
CA PHE A 188 13.87 -3.52 -19.00
C PHE A 188 14.13 -2.34 -19.94
N HIS A 189 13.67 -2.47 -21.18
CA HIS A 189 13.70 -1.36 -22.13
C HIS A 189 12.71 -0.24 -21.76
N LYS A 190 11.58 -0.61 -21.14
CA LYS A 190 10.52 0.28 -20.64
C LYS A 190 10.56 0.36 -19.11
N TYR A 191 10.10 1.46 -18.52
CA TYR A 191 9.97 1.54 -17.06
C TYR A 191 8.81 0.66 -16.57
N VAL A 192 9.11 -0.27 -15.67
CA VAL A 192 8.12 -1.15 -15.04
C VAL A 192 7.68 -0.54 -13.72
N ILE A 193 6.42 -0.10 -13.64
CA ILE A 193 5.80 0.49 -12.46
C ILE A 193 5.02 -0.60 -11.70
N VAL A 194 5.35 -0.76 -10.41
CA VAL A 194 4.82 -1.81 -9.55
C VAL A 194 4.34 -1.28 -8.18
N GLY A 195 3.37 -1.98 -7.61
CA GLY A 195 2.91 -1.83 -6.23
C GLY A 195 3.34 -3.02 -5.37
N HIS A 196 2.40 -3.59 -4.62
CA HIS A 196 2.44 -4.88 -3.89
C HIS A 196 3.39 -4.96 -2.69
N TRP A 197 4.63 -4.51 -2.86
CA TRP A 197 5.69 -4.59 -1.88
C TRP A 197 5.98 -3.19 -1.33
N PRO A 198 5.59 -2.88 -0.08
CA PRO A 198 5.74 -1.55 0.48
C PRO A 198 7.19 -1.06 0.40
N VAL A 199 7.39 0.13 -0.15
CA VAL A 199 8.73 0.69 -0.42
C VAL A 199 9.58 0.85 0.83
N ALA A 200 8.95 1.07 1.99
CA ALA A 200 9.61 1.13 3.29
C ALA A 200 10.34 -0.17 3.68
N LEU A 201 10.00 -1.31 3.07
CA LEU A 201 10.71 -2.58 3.28
C LEU A 201 12.08 -2.62 2.59
N TYR A 202 12.34 -1.75 1.60
CA TYR A 202 13.65 -1.62 0.96
C TYR A 202 14.61 -0.69 1.74
N ALA A 203 14.09 0.06 2.72
CA ALA A 203 14.86 1.07 3.42
C ALA A 203 15.95 0.46 4.31
N LYS A 204 17.21 0.73 3.97
CA LYS A 204 18.39 0.37 4.79
C LYS A 204 18.77 1.55 5.69
N GLY A 205 17.94 1.83 6.69
CA GLY A 205 18.14 2.96 7.62
C GLY A 205 16.83 3.63 7.99
N LYS A 206 16.60 4.83 7.48
CA LYS A 206 15.42 5.66 7.79
C LYS A 206 14.19 5.05 7.09
N PRO A 207 13.07 4.81 7.78
CA PRO A 207 11.83 4.38 7.12
C PRO A 207 11.35 5.47 6.16
N ASP A 208 11.14 5.10 4.90
CA ASP A 208 10.64 6.00 3.87
C ASP A 208 9.56 5.31 3.05
N CYS A 209 8.37 5.91 2.99
CA CYS A 209 7.24 5.42 2.22
C CYS A 209 7.15 6.07 0.82
N SER A 210 8.17 6.80 0.38
CA SER A 210 8.20 7.47 -0.92
C SER A 210 8.52 6.49 -2.06
N PRO A 211 7.96 6.68 -3.27
CA PRO A 211 8.30 5.87 -4.43
C PRO A 211 9.80 5.81 -4.72
N ILE A 212 10.29 4.64 -5.13
CA ILE A 212 11.71 4.42 -5.46
C ILE A 212 11.84 4.16 -6.96
N VAL A 213 12.76 4.87 -7.60
CA VAL A 213 13.08 4.73 -9.04
C VAL A 213 14.48 4.14 -9.19
N ASN A 214 14.56 2.90 -9.68
CA ASN A 214 15.80 2.32 -10.18
C ASN A 214 15.93 2.64 -11.67
N ARG A 215 16.72 3.66 -12.02
CA ARG A 215 16.91 4.12 -13.41
C ARG A 215 17.73 3.16 -14.27
N GLU A 216 18.66 2.42 -13.65
CA GLU A 216 19.52 1.47 -14.35
C GLU A 216 18.71 0.26 -14.83
N ARG A 217 17.89 -0.31 -13.94
CA ARG A 217 17.03 -1.46 -14.24
C ARG A 217 15.67 -1.07 -14.83
N LYS A 218 15.34 0.23 -14.80
CA LYS A 218 14.04 0.80 -15.16
C LYS A 218 12.87 0.19 -14.37
N ILE A 219 13.00 0.13 -13.04
CA ILE A 219 11.95 -0.36 -12.15
C ILE A 219 11.52 0.78 -11.22
N ILE A 220 10.21 0.96 -11.06
CA ILE A 220 9.61 1.99 -10.21
C ILE A 220 8.65 1.30 -9.25
N SER A 221 8.95 1.34 -7.94
CA SER A 221 8.07 0.80 -6.90
C SER A 221 7.35 1.93 -6.19
N ILE A 222 6.01 1.87 -6.11
CA ILE A 222 5.18 3.00 -5.66
C ILE A 222 4.31 2.69 -4.44
N ASP A 223 4.26 1.46 -3.95
CA ASP A 223 3.45 1.08 -2.78
C ASP A 223 3.96 1.76 -1.50
N GLY A 224 3.21 2.73 -0.99
CA GLY A 224 3.54 3.46 0.25
C GLY A 224 3.15 2.74 1.53
N GLY A 225 2.70 1.48 1.46
CA GLY A 225 2.23 0.69 2.59
C GLY A 225 0.89 1.17 3.14
N ASN A 226 0.07 1.84 2.33
CA ASN A 226 -1.24 2.36 2.72
C ASN A 226 -2.12 1.25 3.33
N VAL A 227 -2.78 1.55 4.46
CA VAL A 227 -3.59 0.62 5.28
C VAL A 227 -2.81 -0.55 5.93
N LEU A 228 -1.71 -0.98 5.32
CA LEU A 228 -0.87 -2.09 5.77
C LEU A 228 0.10 -1.70 6.88
N LYS A 229 0.82 -0.60 6.67
CA LYS A 229 1.81 -0.10 7.61
C LYS A 229 1.17 0.95 8.50
N ARG A 230 1.55 0.95 9.78
CA ARG A 230 1.08 1.94 10.78
C ARG A 230 1.36 3.37 10.34
N ASP A 231 2.50 3.58 9.70
CA ASP A 231 2.94 4.85 9.16
C ASP A 231 2.72 4.95 7.65
N GLY A 232 1.98 4.04 7.04
CA GLY A 232 1.79 3.98 5.58
C GLY A 232 1.13 5.23 4.99
N GLN A 233 1.27 5.40 3.68
CA GLN A 233 0.65 6.49 2.93
C GLN A 233 0.22 6.01 1.55
N LEU A 234 -0.78 6.67 0.97
CA LEU A 234 -1.15 6.44 -0.43
C LEU A 234 -0.32 7.37 -1.32
N ASN A 235 0.49 6.79 -2.19
CA ASN A 235 1.33 7.51 -3.13
C ASN A 235 0.64 7.71 -4.48
N VAL A 236 1.00 8.81 -5.15
CA VAL A 236 0.80 8.99 -6.59
C VAL A 236 2.15 9.33 -7.22
N PHE A 237 2.54 8.50 -8.18
CA PHE A 237 3.68 8.75 -9.04
C PHE A 237 3.21 9.54 -10.26
N ILE A 238 3.93 10.61 -10.61
CA ILE A 238 3.51 11.60 -11.60
C ILE A 238 4.54 11.60 -12.72
N ILE A 239 4.06 11.24 -13.90
CA ILE A 239 4.80 11.25 -15.16
C ILE A 239 4.23 12.41 -15.99
N PRO A 240 4.99 13.50 -16.21
CA PRO A 240 4.48 14.66 -16.93
C PRO A 240 4.01 14.37 -18.36
N ASP A 241 4.62 13.36 -18.99
CA ASP A 241 4.32 12.89 -20.34
C ASP A 241 4.76 11.42 -20.48
N ILE A 242 4.08 10.60 -21.28
CA ILE A 242 4.44 9.18 -21.49
C ILE A 242 5.86 8.98 -22.07
N SER A 243 6.51 10.02 -22.60
CA SER A 243 7.90 10.00 -23.04
C SER A 243 8.88 10.67 -22.08
N SER A 244 8.42 11.14 -20.93
CA SER A 244 9.27 11.74 -19.90
C SER A 244 10.14 10.68 -19.21
N GLU A 245 11.39 11.04 -18.95
CA GLU A 245 12.26 10.32 -18.01
C GLU A 245 12.41 11.05 -16.68
N GLU A 246 11.80 12.22 -16.54
CA GLU A 246 11.74 12.97 -15.29
C GLU A 246 10.38 12.77 -14.62
N PHE A 247 10.44 12.43 -13.35
CA PHE A 247 9.29 12.00 -12.56
C PHE A 247 9.19 12.80 -11.27
N THR A 248 7.97 12.97 -10.80
CA THR A 248 7.70 13.52 -9.47
C THR A 248 6.71 12.62 -8.75
N HIS A 249 6.51 12.84 -7.46
CA HIS A 249 5.49 12.12 -6.71
C HIS A 249 4.96 12.99 -5.59
N THR A 250 3.81 12.60 -5.06
CA THR A 250 3.29 13.11 -3.79
C THR A 250 2.48 12.00 -3.13
N SER A 251 2.03 12.23 -1.90
CA SER A 251 1.21 11.28 -1.18
C SER A 251 0.12 11.95 -0.34
N THR A 252 -0.76 11.12 0.22
CA THR A 252 -1.64 11.49 1.32
C THR A 252 -1.62 10.40 2.39
N ASP A 253 -1.88 10.82 3.60
CA ASP A 253 -2.11 9.98 4.77
C ASP A 253 -3.36 10.49 5.52
N ASP A 254 -3.76 9.78 6.58
CA ASP A 254 -4.87 10.13 7.46
C ASP A 254 -4.40 10.74 8.80
N PHE A 255 -3.09 11.02 8.94
CA PHE A 255 -2.52 11.42 10.22
C PHE A 255 -2.82 12.90 10.54
N PRO A 256 -3.07 13.23 11.82
CA PRO A 256 -3.19 14.62 12.26
C PRO A 256 -1.96 15.44 11.91
N ALA A 257 -2.16 16.67 11.44
CA ALA A 257 -1.06 17.61 11.27
C ALA A 257 -0.67 18.24 12.61
N GLY A 258 0.62 18.51 12.77
CA GLY A 258 1.16 19.27 13.90
C GLY A 258 2.31 20.17 13.47
N VAL A 259 2.56 21.22 14.24
CA VAL A 259 3.68 22.15 14.07
C VAL A 259 4.70 21.89 15.17
N VAL A 260 5.96 21.70 14.80
CA VAL A 260 7.04 21.42 15.76
C VAL A 260 7.49 22.70 16.48
N HIS A 261 7.67 22.63 17.80
CA HIS A 261 8.05 23.80 18.62
C HIS A 261 9.55 24.02 18.76
N LYS A 262 10.36 23.00 18.49
CA LYS A 262 11.81 23.05 18.68
C LYS A 262 12.50 22.36 17.53
N ASP A 263 13.68 22.87 17.22
CA ASP A 263 14.62 22.18 16.34
C ASP A 263 15.00 20.83 16.94
N GLN A 264 15.19 19.86 16.07
CA GLN A 264 15.81 18.58 16.39
C GLN A 264 16.71 18.19 15.23
N GLU A 265 17.96 17.87 15.53
CA GLU A 265 18.89 17.34 14.53
C GLU A 265 18.60 15.86 14.27
N GLU A 266 18.78 15.45 13.02
CA GLU A 266 18.58 14.05 12.65
C GLU A 266 19.67 13.13 13.23
N SER A 267 19.32 11.85 13.45
CA SER A 267 20.32 10.86 13.84
C SER A 267 21.35 10.64 12.73
N LYS A 268 22.64 10.61 13.10
CA LYS A 268 23.75 10.26 12.20
C LYS A 268 23.72 8.80 11.74
N SER A 269 23.16 7.93 12.57
CA SER A 269 22.96 6.51 12.30
C SER A 269 21.61 6.10 12.89
N CYS A 270 20.92 5.21 12.20
CA CYS A 270 19.68 4.63 12.69
C CYS A 270 19.53 3.22 12.13
N PHE A 271 18.64 2.48 12.76
CA PHE A 271 18.24 1.15 12.37
C PHE A 271 16.72 1.08 12.27
N THR A 272 16.24 0.21 11.38
CA THR A 272 14.82 -0.14 11.27
C THR A 272 14.74 -1.65 11.38
N ILE A 273 13.89 -2.12 12.28
CA ILE A 273 13.49 -3.51 12.37
C ILE A 273 12.28 -3.68 11.44
N PRO A 274 12.43 -4.32 10.27
CA PRO A 274 11.33 -4.52 9.35
C PRO A 274 10.50 -5.75 9.76
N TRP A 275 9.23 -5.76 9.39
CA TRP A 275 8.30 -6.85 9.68
C TRP A 275 8.80 -8.23 9.24
N ILE A 276 9.55 -8.28 8.13
CA ILE A 276 10.08 -9.51 7.55
C ILE A 276 11.22 -10.14 8.37
N ASP A 277 11.87 -9.36 9.24
CA ASP A 277 12.96 -9.77 10.12
C ASP A 277 12.82 -9.00 11.44
N ASN A 278 11.85 -9.44 12.26
CA ASN A 278 11.38 -8.71 13.43
C ASN A 278 11.52 -9.46 14.75
N GLN A 279 12.35 -10.51 14.79
CA GLN A 279 12.58 -11.25 16.02
C GLN A 279 13.49 -10.45 16.96
N ILE A 280 13.06 -10.29 18.21
CA ILE A 280 13.76 -9.50 19.20
C ILE A 280 13.92 -10.26 20.52
N GLU A 281 14.86 -9.79 21.32
CA GLU A 281 15.00 -10.15 22.72
C GLU A 281 14.81 -8.90 23.58
N VAL A 282 13.89 -8.96 24.53
CA VAL A 282 13.68 -7.88 25.51
C VAL A 282 14.78 -7.98 26.56
N LEU A 283 15.63 -6.94 26.62
CA LEU A 283 16.72 -6.84 27.59
C LEU A 283 16.27 -6.15 28.88
N LYS A 284 15.44 -5.11 28.74
CA LYS A 284 14.95 -4.28 29.83
C LYS A 284 13.62 -3.64 29.47
N GLU A 285 12.73 -3.49 30.45
CA GLU A 285 11.47 -2.76 30.30
C GLU A 285 11.48 -1.48 31.12
N GLU A 286 11.04 -0.36 30.53
CA GLU A 286 10.92 0.95 31.17
C GLU A 286 9.69 1.73 30.67
N GLU A 287 8.74 2.00 31.57
CA GLU A 287 7.52 2.75 31.27
C GLU A 287 6.77 2.22 30.01
N GLU A 288 6.75 3.00 28.92
CA GLU A 288 6.07 2.69 27.66
C GLU A 288 6.98 1.98 26.63
N PHE A 289 8.25 1.74 26.95
CA PHE A 289 9.26 1.21 26.03
C PHE A 289 10.04 0.04 26.63
N SER A 290 10.66 -0.75 25.77
CA SER A 290 11.57 -1.82 26.13
C SER A 290 12.86 -1.68 25.34
N GLU A 291 14.00 -1.81 26.01
CA GLU A 291 15.29 -1.97 25.35
C GLU A 291 15.34 -3.39 24.78
N CYS A 292 15.47 -3.49 23.46
CA CYS A 292 15.38 -4.75 22.74
C CYS A 292 16.60 -4.93 21.85
N ARG A 293 17.09 -6.16 21.77
CA ARG A 293 18.11 -6.58 20.81
C ARG A 293 17.43 -7.26 19.62
N HIS A 294 17.65 -6.75 18.41
CA HIS A 294 17.25 -7.41 17.19
C HIS A 294 18.14 -8.64 16.95
N ILE A 295 17.53 -9.83 16.86
CA ILE A 295 18.26 -11.10 16.88
C ILE A 295 19.23 -11.23 15.70
N THR A 296 18.78 -10.94 14.49
CA THR A 296 19.57 -11.15 13.27
C THR A 296 20.77 -10.20 13.18
N SER A 297 20.56 -8.93 13.54
CA SER A 297 21.61 -7.89 13.41
C SER A 297 22.46 -7.69 14.67
N GLY A 298 21.98 -8.11 15.85
CA GLY A 298 22.55 -7.76 17.15
C GLY A 298 22.34 -6.30 17.57
N TYR A 299 21.68 -5.47 16.77
CA TYR A 299 21.44 -4.06 17.07
C TYR A 299 20.47 -3.90 18.26
N THR A 300 20.81 -3.01 19.19
CA THR A 300 19.98 -2.72 20.37
C THR A 300 19.32 -1.36 20.23
N MET A 301 18.02 -1.30 20.47
CA MET A 301 17.24 -0.07 20.44
C MET A 301 16.03 -0.12 21.36
N TRP A 302 15.47 1.05 21.66
CA TRP A 302 14.22 1.18 22.38
C TRP A 302 13.03 0.96 21.44
N VAL A 303 12.17 0.00 21.80
CA VAL A 303 10.97 -0.36 21.06
C VAL A 303 9.75 -0.05 21.93
N PRO A 304 8.69 0.58 21.42
CA PRO A 304 7.45 0.74 22.17
C PRO A 304 6.94 -0.61 22.67
N GLY A 305 6.66 -0.74 23.97
CA GLY A 305 6.26 -2.02 24.57
C GLY A 305 5.00 -2.61 23.90
N LYS A 306 4.07 -1.74 23.47
CA LYS A 306 2.85 -2.13 22.75
C LYS A 306 3.08 -2.64 21.32
N TYR A 307 4.28 -2.51 20.78
CA TYR A 307 4.66 -3.10 19.49
C TYR A 307 5.16 -4.53 19.64
N ILE A 308 5.43 -4.97 20.88
CA ILE A 308 6.02 -6.27 21.16
C ILE A 308 4.91 -7.31 21.33
N PHE A 309 5.07 -8.46 20.67
CA PHE A 309 4.13 -9.57 20.75
C PHE A 309 4.85 -10.92 20.68
N LYS A 310 4.14 -11.99 21.04
CA LYS A 310 4.59 -13.38 20.81
C LYS A 310 3.90 -13.96 19.60
N ASP A 311 4.66 -14.60 18.72
CA ASP A 311 4.09 -15.35 17.60
C ASP A 311 3.51 -16.70 18.06
N LYS A 312 3.01 -17.48 17.10
CA LYS A 312 2.40 -18.80 17.37
C LYS A 312 3.40 -19.83 17.91
N GLU A 313 4.69 -19.62 17.70
CA GLU A 313 5.78 -20.47 18.18
C GLU A 313 6.32 -19.98 19.54
N GLY A 314 5.77 -18.88 20.06
CA GLY A 314 6.15 -18.28 21.33
C GLY A 314 7.39 -17.39 21.25
N LEU A 315 7.91 -17.12 20.04
CA LEU A 315 9.04 -16.22 19.82
C LEU A 315 8.60 -14.77 20.00
N THR A 316 9.45 -13.97 20.66
CA THR A 316 9.21 -12.54 20.84
C THR A 316 9.55 -11.78 19.57
N ARG A 317 8.60 -10.98 19.09
CA ARG A 317 8.69 -10.16 17.88
C ARG A 317 8.21 -8.75 18.15
N CYS A 318 8.50 -7.82 17.24
CA CYS A 318 7.87 -6.51 17.25
C CYS A 318 7.24 -6.13 15.91
N GLU A 319 6.32 -5.16 15.95
CA GLU A 319 5.89 -4.41 14.77
C GLU A 319 7.07 -3.69 14.10
N ASP A 320 6.89 -3.25 12.86
CA ASP A 320 7.84 -2.36 12.17
C ASP A 320 8.20 -1.16 13.05
N THR A 321 9.49 -0.94 13.29
CA THR A 321 9.95 0.15 14.15
C THR A 321 11.36 0.63 13.80
N THR A 322 11.68 1.86 14.19
CA THR A 322 12.98 2.50 13.97
C THR A 322 13.45 3.23 15.22
N ASP A 323 14.76 3.47 15.37
CA ASP A 323 15.31 4.42 16.33
C ASP A 323 15.68 5.78 15.69
N TYR A 324 15.33 5.97 14.42
CA TYR A 324 15.64 7.18 13.68
C TYR A 324 15.03 8.41 14.36
N ARG A 325 15.87 9.39 14.69
CA ARG A 325 15.43 10.74 15.10
C ARG A 325 15.33 11.60 13.87
N ILE A 326 14.14 12.13 13.62
CA ILE A 326 13.90 12.95 12.44
C ILE A 326 14.47 14.36 12.60
N GLY A 327 15.08 14.88 11.54
CA GLY A 327 15.55 16.26 11.47
C GLY A 327 14.40 17.22 11.17
N VAL A 328 14.15 18.18 12.06
CA VAL A 328 13.09 19.18 11.91
C VAL A 328 13.52 20.55 12.43
N ARG A 329 12.94 21.61 11.87
CA ARG A 329 13.11 23.00 12.33
C ARG A 329 11.82 23.52 12.95
N GLN A 330 11.94 24.34 13.99
CA GLN A 330 10.81 25.01 14.62
C GLN A 330 9.89 25.66 13.56
N GLY A 331 8.58 25.43 13.70
CA GLY A 331 7.58 25.94 12.76
C GLY A 331 7.27 25.02 11.57
N GLU A 332 8.05 23.97 11.35
CA GLU A 332 7.74 22.97 10.31
C GLU A 332 6.50 22.16 10.65
N GLN A 333 5.74 21.79 9.61
CA GLN A 333 4.61 20.89 9.72
C GLN A 333 5.04 19.44 9.60
N VAL A 334 4.49 18.59 10.45
CA VAL A 334 4.66 17.14 10.44
C VAL A 334 3.32 16.44 10.58
N ARG A 335 3.29 15.17 10.22
CA ARG A 335 2.18 14.24 10.47
C ARG A 335 2.44 13.47 11.75
N ILE A 336 1.50 13.50 12.69
CA ILE A 336 1.63 12.79 13.97
C ILE A 336 1.13 11.36 13.76
N VAL A 337 2.06 10.43 13.54
CA VAL A 337 1.75 8.99 13.42
C VAL A 337 1.29 8.46 14.78
N GLU A 338 2.03 8.81 15.83
CA GLU A 338 1.69 8.37 17.18
C GLU A 338 2.21 9.31 18.27
N THR A 339 1.54 9.34 19.42
CA THR A 339 1.91 10.16 20.58
C THR A 339 2.23 9.26 21.76
N PHE A 340 3.36 9.53 22.42
CA PHE A 340 3.79 8.91 23.68
C PHE A 340 3.94 10.00 24.75
N LYS A 341 4.20 9.61 26.00
CA LYS A 341 4.30 10.53 27.15
C LYS A 341 5.35 11.62 26.96
N ASP A 342 6.51 11.30 26.39
CA ASP A 342 7.68 12.19 26.29
C ASP A 342 8.16 12.46 24.86
N ARG A 343 7.53 11.83 23.85
CA ARG A 343 7.94 11.92 22.45
C ARG A 343 6.79 11.63 21.48
N TYR A 344 7.03 11.91 20.21
CA TYR A 344 6.11 11.65 19.11
C TYR A 344 6.80 10.79 18.07
N LEU A 345 6.05 9.88 17.47
CA LEU A 345 6.42 9.30 16.19
C LEU A 345 5.78 10.18 15.11
N VAL A 346 6.59 10.81 14.28
CA VAL A 346 6.11 11.76 13.27
C VAL A 346 6.60 11.38 11.88
N LYS A 347 5.87 11.86 10.88
CA LYS A 347 6.19 11.69 9.47
C LYS A 347 6.35 13.05 8.78
N LYS A 348 7.38 13.17 7.96
CA LYS A 348 7.65 14.33 7.09
C LYS A 348 8.18 13.81 5.75
N ASP A 349 7.55 14.24 4.66
CA ASP A 349 7.96 13.91 3.29
C ASP A 349 8.22 12.42 3.07
N GLY A 350 7.30 11.57 3.54
CA GLY A 350 7.40 10.11 3.43
C GLY A 350 8.21 9.42 4.51
N VAL A 351 9.10 10.15 5.20
CA VAL A 351 10.01 9.62 6.21
C VAL A 351 9.40 9.65 7.59
N THR A 352 9.48 8.54 8.33
CA THR A 352 8.98 8.41 9.70
C THR A 352 10.13 8.39 10.70
N GLY A 353 10.03 9.15 11.80
CA GLY A 353 11.02 9.13 12.87
C GLY A 353 10.55 9.76 14.17
N TRP A 354 11.34 9.59 15.22
CA TRP A 354 11.06 10.09 16.57
C TRP A 354 11.38 11.56 16.70
N TYR A 355 10.47 12.30 17.34
CA TYR A 355 10.64 13.70 17.71
C TYR A 355 10.36 13.87 19.22
N TYR A 356 11.30 14.52 19.92
CA TYR A 356 11.32 14.65 21.39
C TYR A 356 10.95 16.06 21.88
N GLY A 357 10.57 16.96 20.97
CA GLY A 357 10.08 18.29 21.33
C GLY A 357 8.55 18.35 21.44
N GLY A 358 8.01 19.53 21.76
CA GLY A 358 6.56 19.76 21.76
C GLY A 358 5.99 19.92 20.34
N ILE A 359 4.72 19.53 20.17
CA ILE A 359 3.94 19.71 18.93
C ILE A 359 2.62 20.41 19.25
N GLU A 360 2.31 21.49 18.52
CA GLU A 360 0.96 22.07 18.48
C GLU A 360 0.15 21.38 17.38
N ARG A 361 -0.99 20.78 17.74
CA ARG A 361 -1.87 20.13 16.78
C ARG A 361 -2.61 21.18 15.96
N VAL A 362 -2.56 21.04 14.64
CA VAL A 362 -3.33 21.90 13.73
C VAL A 362 -4.78 21.43 13.79
N GLN A 363 -5.66 22.24 14.38
CA GLN A 363 -7.10 21.99 14.31
C GLN A 363 -7.52 22.09 12.84
N LYS A 364 -8.18 21.05 12.32
CA LYS A 364 -8.88 21.16 11.04
C LYS A 364 -9.92 22.28 11.20
N ARG A 365 -9.73 23.41 10.52
CA ARG A 365 -10.85 24.32 10.25
C ARG A 365 -11.85 23.48 9.47
N ILE A 366 -12.98 23.16 10.11
CA ILE A 366 -14.15 22.64 9.42
C ILE A 366 -14.57 23.78 8.50
N LEU A 367 -14.27 23.65 7.21
CA LEU A 367 -14.78 24.52 6.15
C LEU A 367 -16.16 24.03 5.73
#